data_AF-A0A4Y1YL57-F1
#
_entry.id   AF-A0A4Y1YL57-F1
#
_cell.length_a   1.000
_cell.length_b   1.000
_cell.length_c   1.000
_cell.angle_alpha   90.00
_cell.angle_beta   90.00
_cell.angle_gamma   90.00
#
_symmetry.space_group_name_H-M   'P 1'
#
loop_
_entity.id
_entity.type
_entity.pdbx_description
1 polymer ?
#
loop_
_entity_poly.entity_id
_entity_poly.type
_entity_poly.pdbx_seq_one_letter_code
_entity_poly.pdbx_strand_id
1 'polypeptide(L)' 'MDMMNHPHPGMILREDVLKALDMAVGEAAKHLGMSRASISRVVNGRSSAISYDLTIRLEAAGVSTARFWAAL' A
#
# COMPACT_ATOMS: atom_id res chain seq x y z
N MET A 1 -3.78 27.33 0.68
CA MET A 1 -4.49 26.15 0.14
C MET A 1 -3.39 25.21 -0.34
N ASP A 2 -2.86 24.38 0.58
CA ASP A 2 -1.70 23.54 0.29
C ASP A 2 -2.12 22.39 -0.64
N MET A 3 -1.88 22.58 -1.93
CA MET A 3 -1.98 21.56 -2.95
C MET A 3 -0.75 20.64 -2.87
N MET A 4 -0.49 20.08 -1.68
CA MET A 4 0.54 19.07 -1.49
C MET A 4 0.09 17.84 -2.26
N ASN A 5 0.50 17.79 -3.52
CA ASN A 5 0.46 16.62 -4.39
C ASN A 5 1.46 15.59 -3.86
N HIS A 6 1.30 15.18 -2.60
CA HIS A 6 1.95 14.00 -2.07
C HIS A 6 1.38 12.83 -2.88
N PRO A 7 2.24 12.06 -3.57
CA PRO A 7 1.79 10.87 -4.26
C PRO A 7 1.07 10.02 -3.22
N HIS A 8 -0.22 9.81 -3.46
CA HIS A 8 -1.09 9.09 -2.55
C HIS A 8 -0.40 7.78 -2.15
N PRO A 9 -0.32 7.41 -0.85
CA PRO A 9 0.47 6.27 -0.39
C PRO A 9 0.13 4.97 -1.15
N GLY A 10 -1.13 4.82 -1.54
CA GLY A 10 -1.58 3.74 -2.41
C GLY A 10 -1.01 3.73 -3.84
N MET A 11 -0.75 4.89 -4.45
CA MET A 11 -0.03 4.95 -5.73
C MET A 11 1.42 4.50 -5.56
N ILE A 12 2.08 4.91 -4.48
CA ILE A 12 3.45 4.45 -4.14
C ILE A 12 3.44 2.93 -3.98
N LEU A 13 2.50 2.37 -3.22
CA LEU A 13 2.35 0.91 -3.09
C LEU A 13 2.15 0.21 -4.43
N ARG A 14 1.44 0.83 -5.37
CA ARG A 14 1.25 0.26 -6.71
C ARG A 14 2.52 0.32 -7.55
N GLU A 15 3.24 1.43 -7.53
CA GLU A 15 4.39 1.65 -8.42
C GLU A 15 5.67 1.02 -7.86
N ASP A 16 6.00 1.31 -6.60
CA ASP A 16 7.25 0.88 -5.96
C ASP A 16 7.21 -0.58 -5.48
N VAL A 17 6.02 -1.16 -5.28
CA VAL A 17 5.90 -2.54 -4.79
C VAL A 17 5.28 -3.43 -5.84
N LEU A 18 4.03 -3.18 -6.23
CA LEU A 18 3.33 -4.11 -7.12
C LEU A 18 3.97 -4.17 -8.51
N LYS A 19 4.23 -3.02 -9.14
CA LYS A 19 4.90 -3.00 -10.46
C LYS A 19 6.36 -3.43 -10.35
N ALA A 20 7.10 -2.98 -9.33
CA ALA A 20 8.51 -3.33 -9.16
C ALA A 20 8.73 -4.84 -8.97
N LEU A 21 7.77 -5.52 -8.33
CA LEU A 21 7.81 -6.98 -8.09
C LEU A 21 7.04 -7.79 -9.16
N ASP A 22 6.54 -7.16 -10.22
CA ASP A 22 5.61 -7.75 -11.21
C ASP A 22 4.44 -8.52 -10.54
N MET A 23 3.98 -8.02 -9.38
CA MET A 23 3.02 -8.69 -8.53
C MET A 23 1.62 -8.15 -8.76
N ALA A 24 0.68 -9.06 -9.04
CA ALA A 24 -0.73 -8.71 -9.15
C ALA A 24 -1.33 -8.33 -7.79
N VAL A 25 -2.30 -7.40 -7.79
CA VAL A 25 -3.06 -6.98 -6.59
C VAL A 25 -3.64 -8.18 -5.82
N GLY A 26 -4.04 -9.24 -6.53
CA GLY A 26 -4.58 -10.46 -5.93
C GLY A 26 -3.53 -11.29 -5.18
N GLU A 27 -2.31 -11.36 -5.71
CA GLU A 27 -1.20 -12.08 -5.06
C GLU A 27 -0.72 -11.30 -3.84
N ALA A 28 -0.54 -9.97 -3.96
CA ALA A 28 -0.22 -9.14 -2.81
C ALA A 28 -1.27 -9.24 -1.70
N ALA A 29 -2.56 -9.30 -2.06
CA ALA A 29 -3.63 -9.50 -1.09
C ALA A 29 -3.50 -10.85 -0.37
N LYS A 30 -3.16 -11.94 -1.08
CA LYS A 30 -2.89 -13.25 -0.45
C LYS A 30 -1.68 -13.20 0.47
N HIS A 31 -0.57 -12.62 0.02
CA HIS A 31 0.66 -12.50 0.80
C HIS A 31 0.49 -11.67 2.08
N LEU A 32 -0.29 -10.59 2.00
CA LEU A 32 -0.61 -9.73 3.15
C LEU A 32 -1.75 -10.28 4.03
N GLY A 33 -2.40 -11.37 3.60
CA GLY A 33 -3.57 -11.94 4.29
C GLY A 33 -4.75 -10.96 4.35
N MET A 34 -4.92 -10.14 3.30
CA MET A 34 -5.97 -9.13 3.19
C MET A 34 -6.90 -9.41 2.01
N SER A 35 -8.10 -8.82 2.03
CA SER A 35 -8.99 -8.91 0.88
C SER A 35 -8.41 -8.13 -0.32
N ARG A 36 -8.58 -8.68 -1.52
CA ARG A 36 -8.23 -8.00 -2.78
C ARG A 36 -8.92 -6.63 -2.89
N ALA A 37 -10.15 -6.50 -2.39
CA ALA A 37 -10.89 -5.24 -2.39
C ALA A 37 -10.25 -4.19 -1.46
N SER A 38 -9.69 -4.59 -0.32
CA SER A 38 -8.97 -3.68 0.57
C SER A 38 -7.70 -3.15 -0.08
N ILE A 39 -6.85 -4.03 -0.64
CA ILE A 39 -5.64 -3.61 -1.36
C ILE A 39 -6.02 -2.75 -2.56
N SER A 40 -7.03 -3.16 -3.34
CA SER A 40 -7.54 -2.41 -4.50
C SER A 40 -7.97 -0.98 -4.13
N ARG A 41 -8.67 -0.78 -3.02
CA ARG A 41 -9.08 0.57 -2.59
C ARG A 41 -7.89 1.45 -2.25
N VAL A 42 -6.89 0.89 -1.56
CA VAL A 42 -5.65 1.59 -1.23
C VAL A 42 -4.92 1.99 -2.51
N VAL A 43 -4.60 1.03 -3.38
CA VAL A 43 -3.81 1.28 -4.61
C VAL A 43 -4.49 2.16 -5.64
N ASN A 44 -5.82 2.23 -5.63
CA ASN A 44 -6.60 3.11 -6.50
C ASN A 44 -6.89 4.49 -5.88
N GLY A 45 -6.20 4.86 -4.80
CA GLY A 45 -6.33 6.20 -4.23
C GLY A 45 -7.66 6.47 -3.52
N ARG A 46 -8.43 5.42 -3.19
CA ARG A 46 -9.76 5.56 -2.55
C ARG A 46 -9.68 5.60 -1.02
N SER A 47 -8.50 5.39 -0.45
CA SER A 47 -8.24 5.44 0.99
C SER A 47 -7.10 6.41 1.25
N SER A 48 -7.42 7.57 1.81
CA SER A 48 -6.49 8.68 2.04
C SER A 48 -5.23 8.34 2.85
N ALA A 49 -5.26 7.28 3.66
CA ALA A 49 -4.13 6.81 4.46
C ALA A 49 -4.06 5.27 4.47
N ILE A 50 -2.86 4.74 4.73
CA ILE A 50 -2.65 3.31 4.98
C ILE A 50 -2.96 3.03 6.45
N SER A 51 -3.89 2.10 6.71
CA SER A 51 -4.21 1.69 8.08
C SER A 51 -3.02 1.03 8.77
N TYR A 52 -2.91 1.20 10.08
CA TYR A 52 -1.88 0.58 10.90
C TYR A 52 -1.80 -0.97 10.72
N ASP A 53 -2.93 -1.65 10.60
CA ASP A 53 -2.95 -3.09 10.30
C ASP A 53 -2.25 -3.42 8.97
N LEU A 54 -2.44 -2.58 7.94
CA LEU A 54 -1.79 -2.76 6.65
C LEU A 54 -0.29 -2.43 6.72
N THR A 55 0.14 -1.42 7.49
CA THR A 55 1.58 -1.12 7.63
C THR A 55 2.33 -2.27 8.29
N ILE A 56 1.77 -2.89 9.34
CA ILE A 56 2.35 -4.06 10.01
C ILE A 56 2.40 -5.27 9.08
N ARG A 57 1.35 -5.50 8.28
CA ARG A 57 1.34 -6.60 7.30
C ARG A 57 2.35 -6.40 6.18
N LEU A 58 2.52 -5.15 5.72
CA LEU A 58 3.53 -4.80 4.72
C LEU A 58 4.94 -5.07 5.24
N GLU A 59 5.22 -4.67 6.49
CA GLU A 59 6.49 -4.97 7.15
C GLU A 59 6.73 -6.47 7.32
N ALA A 60 5.71 -7.22 7.75
CA ALA A 60 5.78 -8.68 7.86
C ALA A 60 6.01 -9.38 6.51
N ALA A 61 5.52 -8.79 5.41
CA ALA A 61 5.76 -9.27 4.05
C ALA A 61 7.13 -8.84 3.49
N GLY A 62 7.94 -8.09 4.25
CA GLY A 62 9.22 -7.56 3.79
C GLY A 62 9.10 -6.37 2.83
N VAL A 63 7.91 -5.79 2.71
CA VAL A 63 7.61 -4.65 1.85
C VAL A 63 7.84 -3.37 2.66
N SER A 64 9.11 -2.98 2.79
CA SER A 64 9.52 -1.82 3.61
C SER A 64 9.12 -1.96 5.08
N THR A 65 9.22 -0.88 5.86
CA THR A 65 8.89 -0.87 7.30
C THR A 65 7.51 -0.30 7.57
N ALA A 66 6.89 -0.69 8.68
CA ALA A 66 5.58 -0.16 9.06
C ALA A 66 5.65 1.37 9.29
N ARG A 67 6.78 1.85 9.81
CA ARG A 67 7.06 3.27 10.01
C ARG A 67 7.17 4.06 8.70
N PHE A 68 7.75 3.48 7.65
CA PHE A 68 7.79 4.11 6.33
C PHE A 68 6.38 4.36 5.81
N TRP A 69 5.53 3.33 5.85
CA TRP A 69 4.14 3.43 5.38
C TRP A 69 3.26 4.32 6.26
N ALA A 70 3.54 4.41 7.56
CA ALA A 70 2.83 5.30 8.48
C ALA A 70 3.23 6.78 8.34
N ALA A 71 4.37 7.07 7.69
CA ALA A 71 4.86 8.43 7.49
C ALA A 71 4.44 9.05 6.14
N LEU A 72 3.77 8.28 5.28
CA LEU A 72 3.21 8.70 3.99
C LEU A 72 1.78 9.24 4.16
#